data_AF-A0A1M4YB93-F1
#
_entry.id   AF-A0A1M4YB93-F1
#
_cell.length_a   1.000
_cell.length_b   1.000
_cell.length_c   1.000
_cell.angle_alpha   90.00
_cell.angle_beta   90.00
_cell.angle_gamma   90.00
#
_symmetry.space_group_name_H-M   'P 1'
#
loop_
_entity.id
_entity.type
_entity.pdbx_description
1 polymer ?
#
loop_
_entity_poly.entity_id
_entity_poly.type
_entity_poly.pdbx_seq_one_letter_code
_entity_poly.pdbx_strand_id
1 'polypeptide(L)' 'VHEGYAEVITERRAKVLYEAYETHPERFVRKVPTPPTLNTQVWINRPTEEEMKEGP' A
#
# COMPACT_ATOMS: atom_id res chain seq x y z
N VAL A 1 4.47 -9.21 0.56
CA VAL A 1 3.62 -9.17 -0.65
C VAL A 1 4.46 -9.78 -1.76
N HIS A 2 3.99 -10.86 -2.38
CA HIS A 2 4.74 -11.48 -3.47
C HIS A 2 4.90 -10.47 -4.61
N GLU A 3 6.11 -10.39 -5.18
CA GLU A 3 6.45 -9.46 -6.25
C GLU A 3 5.35 -9.46 -7.34
N GLY A 4 4.87 -8.26 -7.71
CA GLY A 4 3.79 -8.06 -8.68
C GLY A 4 2.37 -7.88 -8.11
N TYR A 5 2.02 -8.51 -6.97
CA TYR A 5 0.66 -8.34 -6.40
C TYR A 5 0.43 -6.96 -5.78
N ALA A 6 1.51 -6.33 -5.32
CA ALA A 6 1.48 -5.01 -4.70
C ALA A 6 0.94 -3.93 -5.65
N GLU A 7 1.42 -3.94 -6.90
CA GLU A 7 1.03 -2.98 -7.94
C GLU A 7 -0.44 -3.18 -8.31
N VAL A 8 -0.84 -4.42 -8.59
CA VAL A 8 -2.23 -4.77 -8.93
C VAL A 8 -3.21 -4.36 -7.83
N ILE A 9 -2.86 -4.57 -6.55
CA ILE A 9 -3.70 -4.14 -5.43
C ILE A 9 -3.77 -2.60 -5.35
N THR A 10 -2.66 -1.92 -5.62
CA THR A 10 -2.59 -0.45 -5.60
C THR A 10 -3.45 0.17 -6.69
N GLU A 11 -3.41 -0.36 -7.91
CA GLU A 11 -4.25 0.08 -9.03
C GLU A 11 -5.74 -0.13 -8.73
N ARG A 12 -6.12 -1.30 -8.20
CA ARG A 12 -7.50 -1.58 -7.82
C ARG A 12 -8.00 -0.60 -6.76
N ARG A 13 -7.15 -0.27 -5.78
CA ARG A 13 -7.48 0.74 -4.75
C ARG A 13 -7.65 2.12 -5.35
N ALA A 14 -6.83 2.51 -6.33
CA ALA A 14 -6.95 3.80 -7.00
C ALA A 14 -8.31 3.94 -7.68
N LYS A 15 -8.77 2.89 -8.38
CA LYS A 15 -10.08 2.87 -9.03
C LYS A 15 -11.23 3.05 -8.03
N VAL A 16 -11.23 2.28 -6.94
CA VAL A 16 -12.28 2.37 -5.89
C VAL A 16 -12.31 3.77 -5.26
N LEU A 17 -11.14 4.34 -4.98
CA LEU A 17 -11.02 5.67 -4.41
C LEU A 17 -11.54 6.76 -5.36
N TYR A 18 -11.28 6.62 -6.65
CA TYR A 18 -11.79 7.53 -7.68
C TYR A 18 -13.32 7.45 -7.81
N GLU A 19 -13.90 6.25 -7.91
CA GLU A 19 -15.35 6.06 -7.98
C GLU A 19 -16.06 6.62 -6.72
N ALA A 20 -15.47 6.40 -5.55
CA ALA A 20 -15.99 6.94 -4.29
C ALA A 20 -15.95 8.48 -4.28
N TYR A 21 -14.91 9.08 -4.85
CA TYR A 21 -14.77 10.52 -5.00
C TYR A 21 -15.80 11.10 -5.98
N GLU A 22 -15.99 10.49 -7.14
CA GLU A 22 -16.99 10.94 -8.12
C GLU A 22 -18.41 10.92 -7.54
N THR A 23 -18.72 9.90 -6.72
CA THR A 23 -20.06 9.77 -6.12
C THR A 23 -20.28 10.78 -4.99
N HIS A 24 -19.23 11.11 -4.23
CA HIS A 24 -19.34 11.93 -3.00
C HIS A 24 -18.09 12.79 -2.77
N PRO A 25 -17.84 13.81 -3.61
CA PRO A 25 -16.63 14.62 -3.52
C PRO A 25 -16.51 15.39 -2.19
N GLU A 26 -17.64 15.71 -1.55
CA GLU A 26 -17.71 16.43 -0.27
C GLU A 26 -17.09 15.65 0.90
N ARG A 27 -17.00 14.32 0.79
CA ARG A 27 -16.33 13.48 1.80
C ARG A 27 -14.81 13.51 1.70
N PHE A 28 -14.26 14.05 0.62
CA PHE A 28 -12.83 14.12 0.37
C PHE A 28 -12.34 15.56 0.44
N VAL A 29 -11.31 15.79 1.23
CA VAL A 29 -10.79 17.15 1.44
C VAL A 29 -10.07 17.63 0.18
N ARG A 30 -10.71 18.54 -0.55
CA ARG A 30 -10.15 19.41 -1.62
C ARG A 30 -9.59 18.74 -2.88
N LYS A 31 -9.47 17.40 -2.95
CA LYS A 31 -8.92 16.70 -4.12
C LYS A 31 -9.34 15.23 -4.21
N VAL A 32 -9.07 14.64 -5.37
CA VAL A 32 -9.17 13.19 -5.60
C VAL A 32 -8.22 12.44 -4.64
N PRO A 33 -8.71 11.43 -3.90
CA PRO A 33 -7.88 10.59 -3.04
C PRO A 33 -6.90 9.72 -3.85
N THR A 34 -5.70 9.53 -3.32
CA THR A 34 -4.68 8.61 -3.88
C THR A 34 -4.42 7.45 -2.92
N PRO A 35 -4.16 6.22 -3.41
CA PRO A 35 -3.75 5.12 -2.55
C PRO A 35 -2.49 5.46 -1.74
N PRO A 36 -2.34 4.90 -0.52
CA PRO A 36 -1.12 5.09 0.26
C PRO A 36 0.08 4.44 -0.42
N THR A 37 1.24 5.11 -0.33
CA THR A 37 2.51 4.58 -0.81
C THR A 37 2.85 3.28 -0.10
N LEU A 38 3.26 2.26 -0.86
CA LEU A 38 3.73 1.01 -0.28
C LEU A 38 5.13 1.22 0.33
N ASN A 39 5.32 0.71 1.54
CA ASN A 39 6.64 0.65 2.15
C ASN A 39 7.49 -0.40 1.41
N THR A 40 8.74 -0.06 1.13
CA THR A 40 9.72 -0.96 0.49
C THR A 40 10.00 -2.21 1.32
N GLN A 41 9.92 -2.12 2.65
CA GLN A 41 10.06 -3.26 3.53
C GLN A 41 9.24 -3.07 4.80
N VAL A 42 8.52 -4.12 5.22
CA VAL A 42 7.78 -4.17 6.47
C VAL A 42 8.03 -5.51 7.14
N TRP A 43 8.36 -5.49 8.43
CA TRP A 43 8.60 -6.68 9.23
C TRP A 43 7.48 -6.83 10.25
N ILE A 44 6.85 -8.01 10.30
CA ILE A 44 5.93 -8.38 11.39
C ILE A 44 6.74 -8.83 12.61
N ASN A 45 7.86 -9.54 12.36
CA ASN A 45 8.92 -9.82 13.31
C ASN A 45 10.25 -9.53 12.60
N ARG A 46 10.94 -8.45 12.97
CA ARG A 46 12.26 -8.17 12.39
C ARG A 46 13.25 -9.16 13.01
N PRO A 47 14.00 -9.94 12.22
CA PRO A 47 15.05 -10.80 12.76
C PRO A 47 16.12 -9.93 13.43
N THR A 48 16.67 -10.45 14.52
CA THR A 48 17.81 -9.84 15.21
C THR A 48 19.04 -9.83 14.30
N GLU A 49 20.02 -9.00 14.65
CA GLU A 49 21.22 -8.82 13.83
C GLU A 49 22.09 -10.10 13.76
N GLU A 50 21.95 -10.99 14.75
CA GLU A 50 22.54 -12.34 14.72
C GLU A 50 21.80 -13.26 13.76
N GLU A 51 20.46 -13.27 13.79
CA GLU A 51 19.62 -14.01 12.83
C GLU A 51 19.72 -13.48 11.39
N MET A 52 20.14 -12.22 11.20
CA MET A 52 20.45 -11.67 9.88
C MET A 52 21.82 -12.11 9.35
N LYS A 53 22.76 -12.48 10.23
CA LYS A 53 24.11 -12.95 9.87
C LYS A 53 24.15 -14.44 9.57
N GLU A 54 23.36 -15.22 10.29
CA GLU A 54 23.11 -16.63 9.99
C GLU A 54 21.98 -16.71 8.96
N GLY A 55 22.29 -16.42 7.70
CA GLY A 55 21.32 -16.53 6.61
C GLY A 55 20.82 -17.98 6.41
N PRO A 56 19.68 -18.17 5.72
CA PRO A 56 19.19 -19.50 5.33
C PRO A 56 20.11 -20.20 4.33
#